data_AF-A0A9B0X3S2-F1
#
_entry.id   AF-A0A9B0X3S2-F1
#
_cell.length_a   1.000
_cell.length_b   1.000
_cell.length_c   1.000
_cell.angle_alpha   90.00
_cell.angle_beta   90.00
_cell.angle_gamma   90.00
#
_symmetry.space_group_name_H-M   'P 1'
#
loop_
_entity.id
_entity.type
_entity.pdbx_description
1 polymer ?
#
loop_
_entity_poly.entity_id
_entity_poly.type
_entity_poly.pdbx_seq_one_letter_code
_entity_poly.pdbx_strand_id
1 'polypeptide(L)'
;FPWVNYQDGNLNISIPVFSIHGNHDDPTGADALCALDVLSCAGLINHFGRSMSVEKIDISPVLLQKGSTKIALYGLGSIPDERLYRMFVNKKVTMLRPKEDESSWFNLFMIHQNR
;
A
#
# COMPACT_ATOMS: atom_id res chain seq x y z
N PHE A 1 -9.30 -11.34 3.92
CA PHE A 1 -9.82 -11.39 2.55
C PHE A 1 -8.67 -11.02 1.61
N PRO A 2 -8.10 -11.96 0.85
CA PRO A 2 -6.90 -11.72 0.05
C PRO A 2 -7.15 -10.99 -1.29
N TRP A 3 -8.40 -10.66 -1.61
CA TRP A 3 -8.79 -9.95 -2.83
C TRP A 3 -9.18 -8.50 -2.55
N VAL A 4 -9.15 -7.67 -3.59
CA VAL A 4 -9.66 -6.30 -3.55
C VAL A 4 -11.19 -6.29 -3.38
N ASN A 5 -11.72 -5.32 -2.64
CA ASN A 5 -13.12 -5.34 -2.19
C ASN A 5 -14.15 -5.38 -3.34
N TYR A 6 -13.88 -4.73 -4.46
CA TYR A 6 -14.76 -4.70 -5.63
C TYR A 6 -14.78 -6.01 -6.43
N GLN A 7 -13.94 -6.98 -6.08
CA GLN A 7 -13.98 -8.33 -6.65
C GLN A 7 -14.71 -9.34 -5.74
N ASP A 8 -15.19 -8.91 -4.57
CA ASP A 8 -15.97 -9.78 -3.70
C ASP A 8 -17.39 -9.99 -4.28
N GLY A 9 -17.77 -11.25 -4.49
CA GLY A 9 -19.09 -11.60 -5.05
C GLY A 9 -20.27 -11.24 -4.14
N ASN A 10 -20.02 -10.91 -2.87
CA ASN A 10 -21.05 -10.52 -1.91
C ASN A 10 -21.14 -9.00 -1.70
N LEU A 11 -20.25 -8.21 -2.31
CA LEU A 11 -20.19 -6.75 -2.11
C LEU A 11 -20.37 -6.02 -3.45
N ASN A 12 -21.37 -5.13 -3.51
CA ASN A 12 -21.59 -4.25 -4.66
C ASN A 12 -20.84 -2.93 -4.48
N ILE A 13 -19.51 -2.94 -4.72
CA ILE A 13 -18.66 -1.75 -4.58
C ILE A 13 -18.70 -0.92 -5.86
N SER A 14 -19.33 0.26 -5.82
CA SER A 14 -19.35 1.18 -6.97
C SER A 14 -18.06 1.98 -7.15
N ILE A 15 -17.40 2.36 -6.04
CA ILE A 15 -16.19 3.18 -6.05
C ILE A 15 -15.20 2.56 -5.05
N PRO A 16 -14.13 1.88 -5.52
CA PRO A 16 -13.16 1.28 -4.62
C PRO A 16 -12.23 2.35 -4.04
N VAL A 17 -12.12 2.39 -2.71
CA VAL A 17 -11.20 3.28 -1.98
C VAL A 17 -9.92 2.52 -1.68
N PHE A 18 -8.77 3.13 -1.94
CA PHE A 18 -7.44 2.61 -1.58
C PHE A 18 -6.77 3.56 -0.61
N SER A 19 -6.20 3.04 0.48
CA SER A 19 -5.55 3.88 1.49
C SER A 19 -4.30 3.21 2.08
N ILE A 20 -3.35 4.06 2.48
CA ILE A 20 -2.24 3.71 3.37
C ILE A 20 -2.56 4.24 4.76
N HIS A 21 -2.01 3.63 5.80
CA HIS A 21 -2.16 4.18 7.15
C HIS A 21 -1.28 5.41 7.37
N GLY A 22 -1.79 6.38 8.14
CA GLY A 22 -1.03 7.53 8.62
C GLY A 22 -0.20 7.20 9.87
N ASN A 23 0.38 8.23 10.48
CA ASN A 23 1.13 8.15 11.74
C ASN A 23 0.20 8.09 12.98
N HIS A 24 -1.07 8.47 12.84
CA HIS A 24 -2.10 8.33 13.88
C HIS A 24 -2.98 7.08 13.69
N ASP A 25 -2.82 6.41 12.55
CA ASP A 25 -3.48 5.15 12.23
C ASP A 25 -2.47 3.99 12.23
N ASP A 26 -1.38 4.13 12.98
CA ASP A 26 -0.30 3.15 12.96
C ASP A 26 -0.74 1.80 13.53
N PRO A 27 -0.29 0.68 12.96
CA PRO A 27 -0.65 -0.64 13.47
C PRO A 27 -0.05 -0.86 14.86
N THR A 28 -0.89 -1.19 15.85
CA THR A 28 -0.50 -1.38 17.24
C THR A 28 -0.93 -2.76 17.77
N GLY A 29 -0.38 -3.15 18.92
CA GLY A 29 -0.69 -4.42 19.58
C GLY A 29 0.06 -5.63 19.00
N ALA A 30 -0.24 -6.81 19.55
CA ALA A 30 0.45 -8.06 19.20
C ALA A 30 0.23 -8.48 17.74
N ASP A 31 -0.95 -8.18 17.19
CA ASP A 31 -1.31 -8.50 15.81
C ASP A 31 -0.98 -7.38 14.82
N ALA A 32 -0.42 -6.26 15.32
CA ALA A 32 -0.12 -5.06 14.54
C ALA A 32 -1.30 -4.70 13.63
N LEU A 33 -2.46 -4.42 14.23
CA LEU A 33 -3.67 -4.00 13.52
C LEU A 33 -3.90 -2.50 13.71
N CYS A 34 -4.47 -1.85 12.71
CA CYS A 34 -4.91 -0.45 12.80
C CYS A 34 -6.38 -0.27 12.48
N ALA A 35 -6.89 0.96 12.66
CA ALA A 35 -8.28 1.30 12.33
C ALA A 35 -8.64 1.00 10.85
N LEU A 36 -7.68 1.18 9.92
CA LEU A 36 -7.88 0.82 8.52
C LEU A 36 -8.10 -0.68 8.32
N ASP A 37 -7.55 -1.55 9.18
CA ASP A 37 -7.78 -2.99 9.06
C ASP A 37 -9.23 -3.35 9.38
N VAL A 38 -9.87 -2.67 10.33
CA VAL A 38 -11.30 -2.86 10.63
C VAL A 38 -12.15 -2.48 9.42
N LEU A 39 -11.87 -1.32 8.80
CA LEU A 39 -12.59 -0.86 7.60
C LEU A 39 -12.34 -1.79 6.40
N SER A 40 -11.12 -2.31 6.28
CA SER A 40 -10.73 -3.27 5.24
C SER A 40 -11.44 -4.62 5.43
N CYS A 41 -11.50 -5.12 6.66
CA CYS A 41 -12.24 -6.33 7.02
C CYS A 41 -13.75 -6.20 6.76
N ALA A 42 -14.31 -5.00 6.91
CA ALA A 42 -15.71 -4.72 6.58
C ALA A 42 -15.97 -4.54 5.07
N GLY A 43 -14.94 -4.62 4.22
CA GLY A 43 -15.04 -4.47 2.76
C GLY A 43 -15.20 -3.02 2.28
N LEU A 44 -15.03 -2.03 3.17
CA LEU A 44 -15.27 -0.62 2.86
C LEU A 44 -14.06 0.05 2.18
N ILE A 45 -12.84 -0.40 2.48
CA ILE A 45 -11.60 0.12 1.91
C ILE A 45 -10.65 -1.01 1.51
N ASN A 46 -9.70 -0.71 0.63
CA ASN A 46 -8.54 -1.55 0.35
C ASN A 46 -7.32 -0.95 1.05
N HIS A 47 -6.97 -1.49 2.22
CA HIS A 47 -5.75 -1.10 2.92
C HIS A 47 -4.52 -1.75 2.25
N PHE A 48 -3.56 -0.95 1.80
CA PHE A 48 -2.35 -1.44 1.12
C PHE A 48 -1.08 -0.71 1.62
N GLY A 49 0.09 -1.10 1.11
CA GLY A 49 1.37 -0.43 1.42
C GLY A 49 1.90 -0.69 2.84
N ARG A 50 1.47 -1.78 3.48
CA ARG A 50 1.96 -2.19 4.80
C ARG A 50 3.40 -2.72 4.72
N SER A 51 4.27 -2.24 5.60
CA SER A 51 5.62 -2.76 5.78
C SER A 51 5.77 -3.35 7.18
N MET A 52 5.76 -4.67 7.29
CA MET A 52 5.86 -5.38 8.58
C MET A 52 7.31 -5.61 9.01
N SER A 53 8.26 -5.60 8.07
CA SER A 53 9.67 -5.81 8.37
C SER A 53 10.33 -4.52 8.82
N VAL A 54 11.11 -4.63 9.90
CA VAL A 54 11.95 -3.55 10.44
C VAL A 54 13.34 -3.56 9.77
N GLU A 55 13.71 -4.66 9.13
CA GLU A 55 15.05 -4.84 8.56
C GLU A 55 15.15 -4.42 7.10
N LYS A 56 14.05 -4.53 6.34
CA LYS A 56 13.96 -4.26 4.90
C LYS A 56 12.54 -3.83 4.55
N ILE A 57 12.43 -2.87 3.63
CA ILE A 57 11.15 -2.40 3.09
C ILE A 57 11.06 -2.82 1.63
N ASP A 58 10.12 -3.71 1.32
CA ASP A 58 9.79 -4.14 -0.05
C ASP A 58 8.45 -3.53 -0.45
N ILE A 59 8.47 -2.60 -1.40
CA ILE A 59 7.27 -1.88 -1.87
C ILE A 59 6.77 -2.54 -3.14
N SER A 60 5.60 -3.15 -3.05
CA SER A 60 4.92 -3.82 -4.17
C SER A 60 3.79 -2.94 -4.72
N PRO A 61 3.66 -2.78 -6.06
CA PRO A 61 2.59 -2.00 -6.64
C PRO A 61 1.27 -2.78 -6.70
N VAL A 62 0.15 -2.07 -6.54
CA VAL A 62 -1.17 -2.50 -7.00
C VAL A 62 -1.28 -2.15 -8.48
N LEU A 63 -1.56 -3.14 -9.32
CA LEU A 63 -1.64 -2.96 -10.78
C LEU A 63 -3.09 -2.78 -11.20
N LEU A 64 -3.38 -1.63 -11.81
CA LEU A 64 -4.71 -1.26 -12.28
C LEU A 64 -4.64 -0.95 -13.77
N GLN A 65 -5.67 -1.37 -14.51
CA GLN A 65 -5.80 -1.08 -15.93
C GLN A 65 -7.21 -0.65 -16.26
N LYS A 66 -7.32 0.43 -17.04
CA LYS A 66 -8.60 0.89 -17.63
C LYS A 66 -8.38 1.16 -19.11
N GLY A 67 -8.97 0.32 -19.97
CA GLY A 67 -8.70 0.35 -21.40
C GLY A 67 -7.21 0.12 -21.68
N SER A 68 -6.57 1.07 -22.37
CA SER A 68 -5.13 1.05 -22.67
C SER A 68 -4.26 1.70 -21.57
N THR A 69 -4.85 2.40 -20.60
CA THR A 69 -4.10 3.08 -19.54
C THR A 69 -3.78 2.11 -18.40
N LYS A 70 -2.51 2.03 -18.02
CA LYS A 70 -1.98 1.19 -16.95
C LYS A 70 -1.40 2.04 -15.82
N ILE A 71 -1.77 1.72 -14.59
CA ILE A 71 -1.30 2.40 -13.37
C ILE A 71 -0.64 1.38 -12.45
N ALA A 72 0.59 1.67 -12.04
CA ALA A 72 1.26 0.99 -10.96
C ALA A 72 1.19 1.87 -9.70
N LEU A 73 0.29 1.53 -8.79
CA LEU A 73 0.04 2.26 -7.56
C LEU A 73 0.90 1.69 -6.43
N TYR A 74 1.93 2.42 -6.05
CA TYR A 74 2.81 2.12 -4.94
C TYR A 74 2.33 2.85 -3.68
N GLY A 75 2.51 2.24 -2.53
CA GLY A 75 2.13 2.83 -1.24
C GLY A 75 3.10 2.43 -0.15
N LEU A 76 3.40 3.37 0.74
CA LEU A 76 4.14 3.12 1.96
C LEU A 76 3.40 3.78 3.12
N GLY A 77 2.83 2.96 4.01
CA GLY A 77 2.26 3.42 5.26
C GLY A 77 3.27 4.19 6.11
N SER A 78 2.78 5.01 7.04
CA SER A 78 3.67 5.85 7.83
C SER A 78 4.69 5.02 8.63
N ILE A 79 5.94 5.46 8.60
CA ILE A 79 7.10 4.87 9.27
C ILE A 79 7.80 6.06 9.94
N PRO A 80 8.19 5.98 11.22
CA PRO A 80 8.90 7.07 11.88
C PRO A 80 10.06 7.61 11.01
N ASP A 81 10.14 8.94 10.86
CA ASP A 81 10.99 9.58 9.86
C ASP A 81 12.46 9.14 9.99
N GLU A 82 13.02 9.11 11.21
CA GLU A 82 14.41 8.69 11.42
C GLU A 82 14.64 7.23 11.00
N ARG A 83 13.64 6.36 11.19
CA ARG A 83 13.72 4.96 10.79
C ARG A 83 13.68 4.86 9.27
N LEU A 84 12.75 5.54 8.62
CA LEU A 84 12.65 5.53 7.15
C LEU A 84 13.92 6.08 6.50
N TYR A 85 14.43 7.20 7.02
CA TYR A 85 15.70 7.78 6.59
C TYR A 85 16.86 6.78 6.67
N ARG A 86 17.03 6.11 7.82
CA ARG A 86 18.06 5.07 8.00
C ARG A 86 17.88 3.91 7.02
N MET A 87 16.65 3.51 6.71
CA MET A 87 16.40 2.45 5.72
C MET A 87 16.82 2.87 4.32
N PHE A 88 16.54 4.10 3.90
CA PHE A 88 17.00 4.62 2.61
C PHE A 88 18.52 4.72 2.52
N VAL A 89 19.18 5.32 3.53
CA VAL A 89 20.65 5.47 3.56
C VAL A 89 21.35 4.12 3.48
N ASN A 90 20.83 3.11 4.19
CA ASN A 90 21.39 1.76 4.21
C ASN A 90 20.96 0.89 3.02
N LYS A 91 20.29 1.45 2.00
CA LYS A 91 19.80 0.72 0.81
C LYS A 91 18.89 -0.46 1.17
N LYS A 92 18.09 -0.31 2.22
CA LYS A 92 17.14 -1.31 2.72
C LYS A 92 15.74 -1.15 2.17
N VAL A 93 15.54 -0.23 1.22
CA VAL A 93 14.25 0.01 0.54
C VAL A 93 14.36 -0.48 -0.90
N THR A 94 13.47 -1.39 -1.30
CA THR A 94 13.38 -1.92 -2.66
C THR A 94 11.98 -1.66 -3.21
N MET A 95 11.89 -1.08 -4.41
CA MET A 95 10.63 -0.96 -5.15
C MET A 95 10.56 -2.07 -6.19
N LEU A 96 9.54 -2.93 -6.10
CA LEU A 96 9.33 -4.03 -7.03
C LEU A 96 8.62 -3.50 -8.28
N ARG A 97 9.12 -3.83 -9.47
CA ARG A 97 8.50 -3.41 -10.73
C ARG A 97 7.79 -4.60 -11.41
N PRO A 98 6.69 -4.35 -12.14
CA PRO A 98 6.09 -5.37 -13.01
C PRO A 98 7.12 -5.84 -14.04
N LYS A 99 7.19 -7.16 -14.28
CA LYS A 99 8.10 -7.73 -15.29
C LYS A 99 7.67 -7.40 -16.73
N GLU A 100 6.38 -7.17 -16.93
CA GLU A 100 5.77 -6.95 -18.24
C GLU A 100 5.51 -5.46 -18.47
N ASP A 101 5.72 -5.03 -19.71
CA ASP A 101 5.46 -3.66 -20.20
C ASP A 101 6.02 -2.55 -19.30
N GLU A 102 7.25 -2.72 -18.81
CA GLU A 102 7.88 -1.86 -17.80
C GLU A 102 7.75 -0.34 -18.07
N SER A 103 7.80 0.07 -19.35
CA SER A 103 7.73 1.47 -19.78
C SER A 103 6.30 2.00 -19.96
N SER A 104 5.28 1.13 -19.94
CA SER A 104 3.88 1.50 -20.17
C SER A 104 3.15 1.93 -18.89
N TRP A 105 3.70 1.60 -17.72
CA TRP A 105 3.07 1.86 -16.43
C TRP A 105 3.23 3.32 -16.03
N PHE A 106 2.12 4.00 -15.77
CA PHE A 106 2.14 5.24 -15.02
C PHE A 106 2.36 4.91 -13.54
N ASN A 107 3.49 5.34 -12.98
CA ASN A 107 3.88 5.04 -11.60
C ASN A 107 3.38 6.14 -10.66
N LEU A 108 2.56 5.77 -9.69
CA LEU A 108 2.06 6.67 -8.66
C LEU A 108 2.52 6.15 -7.29
N PHE A 109 3.16 6.98 -6.48
CA PHE A 109 3.61 6.60 -5.14
C PHE A 109 2.92 7.45 -4.07
N MET A 110 2.26 6.79 -3.14
CA MET A 110 1.60 7.41 -2.00
C MET A 110 2.42 7.20 -0.72
N ILE A 111 2.66 8.29 0.02
CA ILE A 111 3.50 8.32 1.21
C ILE A 111 2.92 9.30 2.24
N HIS A 112 3.08 8.98 3.53
CA HIS A 112 2.67 9.84 4.63
C HIS A 112 3.86 10.10 5.58
N GLN A 113 4.65 11.13 5.26
CA GLN A 113 5.89 11.52 5.94
C GLN A 113 6.01 13.03 6.04
N ASN A 114 6.89 13.52 6.92
CA ASN A 114 7.22 14.94 6.96
C ASN A 114 7.91 15.37 5.65
N ARG A 115 7.66 16.61 5.22
CA ARG A 115 8.19 17.18 3.97
C ARG A 115 9.60 17.73 4.14
#